data_AF-A0A428WDI1-F1
#
_entry.id   AF-A0A428WDI1-F1
#
_cell.length_a   1.000
_cell.length_b   1.000
_cell.length_c   1.000
_cell.angle_alpha   90.00
_cell.angle_beta   90.00
_cell.angle_gamma   90.00
#
_symmetry.space_group_name_H-M   'P 1'
#
loop_
_entity.id
_entity.type
_entity.pdbx_description
1 polymer ?
#
loop_
_entity_poly.entity_id
_entity_poly.type
_entity_poly.pdbx_seq_one_letter_code
_entity_poly.pdbx_strand_id
1 'polypeptide(L)'
;MRRASLAAGLAGLLLATLAAVPARADDTVDEVAREARRPKTQQSVSIDVGTEGMQSPLTAGDDGAAAKIAWPTPAVATVAVPRGAAHAAPGGLPVTVGAPDQASTPAPSAVRVEVLDRAVADRAGIDGLLLSVSRTDGKAVGAEVNLGLDYSAFAQAYGGDWASRLRLASVPACAVTTPDKPQCRTKTPLDTRNDLEAERIVADVPAPAAPSAPAGSKLRASAATASAAGVGLLAVSSGASGSTGSFAATSLAPSGSWQNSGNTGGFNWQYPLRVPPALAGPSPQLSFGYSSASVDGRVGSTNNQPSVVGEGFDLAVGFIERSYRSCTDDGHDERGEEKFDLCWHSDNATMSFAGRNGELVKKSGDEWRLKSDDGTKITKETGGFHDGHNKEYWVVTTTDGTKYYFGKGKRTADDTDSTDSAWQVPVYGDDADEPCHDDKFADSRCLQTWRWNLDYVVDAHGNTMTYYWGVETNRYGANRDDKSVQYDRGGYLKRIEYGERLGDERETTAPARVVFSVAERCKGDDADCEPGDLKEGTATRWPDVPFDQICTDDESCEEQWSPTFFTRKRLK
;
A
#
# COMPACT_ATOMS: atom_id res chain seq x y z
N MET A 1 -61.16 81.36 -8.87
CA MET A 1 -61.36 80.70 -10.18
C MET A 1 -60.51 79.43 -10.19
N ARG A 2 -61.11 78.25 -10.46
CA ARG A 2 -60.60 76.99 -11.09
C ARG A 2 -59.11 76.66 -10.89
N ARG A 3 -58.63 75.46 -10.50
CA ARG A 3 -59.05 74.04 -10.45
C ARG A 3 -57.95 73.31 -9.63
N ALA A 4 -58.27 72.48 -8.64
CA ALA A 4 -58.33 71.01 -8.68
C ALA A 4 -56.99 70.27 -8.93
N SER A 5 -56.59 69.42 -7.97
CA SER A 5 -56.21 67.98 -8.09
C SER A 5 -55.13 67.58 -7.04
N LEU A 6 -55.50 66.83 -6.00
CA LEU A 6 -55.29 65.37 -5.83
C LEU A 6 -53.82 64.93 -5.68
N ALA A 7 -53.40 64.62 -4.45
CA ALA A 7 -53.13 63.24 -3.99
C ALA A 7 -52.45 63.30 -2.61
N ALA A 8 -53.24 63.02 -1.57
CA ALA A 8 -52.77 62.74 -0.22
C ALA A 8 -52.77 61.21 -0.03
N GLY A 9 -51.72 60.67 0.60
CA GLY A 9 -51.72 59.28 1.04
C GLY A 9 -50.34 58.75 1.41
N LEU A 10 -50.09 58.65 2.71
CA LEU A 10 -49.03 57.89 3.39
C LEU A 10 -47.58 58.41 3.28
N ALA A 11 -47.30 59.50 4.01
CA ALA A 11 -45.99 59.76 4.58
C ALA A 11 -46.19 60.23 6.02
N GLY A 12 -46.15 59.31 6.98
CA GLY A 12 -46.30 59.67 8.39
C GLY A 12 -46.68 58.50 9.28
N LEU A 13 -45.74 57.58 9.53
CA LEU A 13 -45.64 56.81 10.78
C LEU A 13 -44.37 55.95 10.72
N LEU A 14 -43.28 56.43 11.32
CA LEU A 14 -42.19 55.67 11.99
C LEU A 14 -40.98 56.58 12.20
N LEU A 15 -41.19 57.67 12.94
CA LEU A 15 -40.16 58.52 13.54
C LEU A 15 -40.43 58.53 15.05
N ALA A 16 -40.11 57.41 15.71
CA ALA A 16 -40.00 57.30 17.18
C ALA A 16 -39.43 55.92 17.55
N THR A 17 -38.10 55.77 17.54
CA THR A 17 -37.30 54.86 18.41
C THR A 17 -35.82 54.96 18.04
N LEU A 18 -35.25 56.17 18.20
CA LEU A 18 -33.82 56.36 18.38
C LEU A 18 -33.57 56.58 19.88
N ALA A 19 -33.60 55.48 20.64
CA ALA A 19 -32.93 55.42 21.93
C ALA A 19 -31.63 54.66 21.68
N ALA A 20 -30.51 55.38 21.66
CA ALA A 20 -29.20 54.79 21.69
C ALA A 20 -29.11 53.85 22.90
N VAL A 21 -28.96 52.56 22.64
CA VAL A 21 -28.47 51.63 23.65
C VAL A 21 -27.00 52.03 23.84
N PRO A 22 -26.55 52.49 25.02
CA PRO A 22 -25.13 52.64 25.24
C PRO A 22 -24.51 51.26 25.03
N ALA A 23 -23.47 51.20 24.18
CA ALA A 23 -22.61 50.03 24.11
C ALA A 23 -22.23 49.66 25.55
N ARG A 24 -22.74 48.52 26.03
CA ARG A 24 -22.11 47.88 27.17
C ARG A 24 -20.73 47.51 26.67
N ALA A 25 -19.72 48.19 27.20
CA ALA A 25 -18.36 47.67 27.18
C ALA A 25 -18.45 46.22 27.64
N ASP A 26 -17.96 45.30 26.81
CA ASP A 26 -17.71 43.93 27.25
C ASP A 26 -16.91 44.04 28.54
N ASP A 27 -17.46 43.46 29.61
CA ASP A 27 -16.71 43.22 30.83
C ASP A 27 -15.39 42.56 30.40
N THR A 28 -14.28 43.10 30.89
CA THR A 28 -12.94 42.57 30.66
C THR A 28 -12.98 41.05 30.85
N VAL A 29 -12.94 40.31 29.75
CA VAL A 29 -12.88 38.86 29.79
C VAL A 29 -11.59 38.56 30.52
N ASP A 30 -11.71 38.00 31.74
CA ASP A 30 -10.57 37.53 32.49
C ASP A 30 -9.94 36.38 31.69
N GLU A 31 -8.97 36.75 30.86
CA GLU A 31 -8.21 35.85 29.98
C GLU A 31 -7.58 34.73 30.80
N VAL A 32 -7.21 35.00 32.05
CA VAL A 32 -6.63 34.00 32.97
C VAL A 32 -7.70 32.99 33.38
N ALA A 33 -8.92 33.43 33.68
CA ALA A 33 -10.03 32.54 33.99
C ALA A 33 -10.57 31.78 32.75
N ARG A 34 -10.37 32.30 31.53
CA ARG A 34 -10.67 31.61 30.27
C ARG A 34 -9.62 30.54 29.98
N GLU A 35 -8.34 30.86 30.15
CA GLU A 35 -7.23 29.92 29.95
C GLU A 35 -7.26 28.79 30.99
N ALA A 36 -7.63 29.09 32.24
CA ALA A 36 -7.81 28.09 33.30
C ALA A 36 -8.98 27.11 33.02
N ARG A 37 -9.94 27.50 32.16
CA ARG A 37 -11.09 26.66 31.75
C ARG A 37 -10.84 25.86 30.48
N ARG A 38 -9.72 26.08 29.78
CA ARG A 38 -9.36 25.24 28.63
C ARG A 38 -9.11 23.81 29.09
N PRO A 39 -9.72 22.80 28.45
CA PRO A 39 -9.29 21.42 28.61
C PRO A 39 -7.79 21.35 28.34
N LYS A 40 -7.02 20.68 29.19
CA LYS A 40 -5.59 20.45 28.94
C LYS A 40 -5.44 19.83 27.54
N THR A 41 -4.52 20.35 26.74
CA THR A 41 -4.19 19.80 25.42
C THR A 41 -4.00 18.30 25.57
N GLN A 42 -4.85 17.52 24.90
CA GLN A 42 -4.74 16.08 24.94
C GLN A 42 -3.47 15.70 24.18
N GLN A 43 -2.40 15.42 24.91
CA GLN A 43 -1.23 14.77 24.34
C GLN A 43 -1.63 13.34 24.03
N SER A 44 -2.15 13.10 22.83
CA SER A 44 -2.14 11.75 22.27
C SER A 44 -0.68 11.39 22.05
N VAL A 45 -0.17 10.45 22.84
CA VAL A 45 1.10 9.80 22.55
C VAL A 45 1.00 9.26 21.12
N SER A 46 2.02 9.49 20.28
CA SER A 46 2.13 8.78 19.02
C SER A 46 1.90 7.31 19.30
N ILE A 47 0.81 6.77 18.76
CA ILE A 47 0.67 5.33 18.70
C ILE A 47 1.62 4.97 17.57
N ASP A 48 2.80 4.45 17.90
CA ASP A 48 3.53 3.65 16.91
C ASP A 48 2.49 2.70 16.34
N VAL A 49 2.44 2.55 15.02
CA VAL A 49 1.68 1.46 14.44
C VAL A 49 2.33 0.19 14.98
N GLY A 50 1.78 -0.30 16.09
CA GLY A 50 2.32 -1.43 16.81
C GLY A 50 2.31 -2.59 15.84
N THR A 51 3.41 -3.33 15.82
CA THR A 51 3.48 -4.64 15.16
C THR A 51 2.46 -5.62 15.73
N GLU A 52 1.79 -5.30 16.84
CA GLU A 52 0.66 -6.05 17.38
C GLU A 52 -0.59 -5.89 16.50
N GLY A 53 -0.61 -6.67 15.41
CA GLY A 53 -1.74 -6.78 14.49
C GLY A 53 -1.31 -6.84 13.02
N MET A 54 -0.09 -6.41 12.70
CA MET A 54 0.57 -6.84 11.48
C MET A 54 1.10 -8.24 11.73
N GLN A 55 0.65 -9.21 10.92
CA GLN A 55 1.43 -10.43 10.76
C GLN A 55 2.88 -10.00 10.53
N SER A 56 3.82 -10.60 11.27
CA SER A 56 5.24 -10.36 11.03
C SER A 56 5.47 -10.32 9.53
N PRO A 57 6.17 -9.30 8.98
CA PRO A 57 6.56 -9.35 7.59
C PRO A 57 7.16 -10.74 7.37
N LEU A 58 6.73 -11.44 6.31
CA LEU A 58 7.36 -12.68 5.90
C LEU A 58 8.85 -12.37 5.90
N THR A 59 9.57 -12.90 6.88
CA THR A 59 11.02 -12.87 6.87
C THR A 59 11.36 -13.43 5.51
N ALA A 60 12.05 -12.63 4.69
CA ALA A 60 12.67 -13.16 3.48
C ALA A 60 13.37 -14.42 3.94
N GLY A 61 12.85 -15.58 3.53
CA GLY A 61 13.34 -16.84 4.02
C GLY A 61 14.84 -16.82 3.76
N ASP A 62 15.62 -17.10 4.79
CA ASP A 62 17.01 -17.47 4.57
C ASP A 62 16.98 -18.47 3.41
N ASP A 63 17.73 -18.20 2.35
CA ASP A 63 18.00 -19.17 1.28
C ASP A 63 18.87 -20.33 1.82
N GLY A 64 18.56 -20.80 3.04
CA GLY A 64 19.08 -21.98 3.66
C GLY A 64 18.90 -23.11 2.67
N ALA A 65 20.04 -23.71 2.30
CA ALA A 65 20.14 -24.79 1.34
C ALA A 65 18.91 -25.71 1.42
N ALA A 66 18.20 -25.84 0.30
CA ALA A 66 16.94 -26.59 0.20
C ALA A 66 17.00 -27.85 1.05
N ALA A 67 16.26 -27.86 2.16
CA ALA A 67 16.26 -28.98 3.09
C ALA A 67 15.96 -30.27 2.32
N LYS A 68 16.79 -31.29 2.50
CA LYS A 68 16.62 -32.56 1.77
C LYS A 68 15.33 -33.23 2.24
N ILE A 69 14.29 -33.12 1.43
CA ILE A 69 12.96 -33.70 1.69
C ILE A 69 13.10 -35.23 1.82
N ALA A 70 12.72 -35.76 2.97
CA ALA A 70 12.73 -37.20 3.26
C ALA A 70 11.31 -37.67 3.61
N TRP A 71 10.69 -38.38 2.66
CA TRP A 71 9.36 -38.96 2.87
C TRP A 71 9.42 -40.22 3.73
N PRO A 72 8.44 -40.45 4.62
CA PRO A 72 8.35 -41.68 5.39
C PRO A 72 8.25 -42.91 4.48
N THR A 73 8.98 -43.97 4.82
CA THR A 73 8.85 -45.26 4.14
C THR A 73 7.58 -45.99 4.57
N PRO A 74 6.93 -46.77 3.69
CA PRO A 74 5.73 -47.52 4.05
C PRO A 74 6.05 -48.53 5.15
N ALA A 75 5.27 -48.49 6.23
CA ALA A 75 5.47 -49.38 7.37
C ALA A 75 4.19 -49.50 8.19
N VAL A 76 4.14 -50.55 9.01
CA VAL A 76 3.02 -50.85 9.90
C VAL A 76 3.54 -51.16 11.28
N ALA A 77 2.86 -50.64 12.31
CA ALA A 77 3.13 -50.98 13.69
C ALA A 77 1.82 -51.05 14.50
N THR A 78 1.83 -51.88 15.54
CA THR A 78 0.78 -51.95 16.56
C THR A 78 1.31 -51.31 17.84
N VAL A 79 0.53 -50.40 18.44
CA VAL A 79 0.91 -49.68 19.65
C VAL A 79 -0.22 -49.75 20.69
N ALA A 80 0.16 -49.89 21.96
CA ALA A 80 -0.79 -49.75 23.06
C ALA A 80 -1.13 -48.26 23.24
N VAL A 81 -2.41 -47.93 23.40
CA VAL A 81 -2.84 -46.55 23.62
C VAL A 81 -2.72 -46.25 25.11
N PRO A 82 -1.85 -45.30 25.51
CA PRO A 82 -1.72 -44.92 26.90
C PRO A 82 -3.00 -44.21 27.42
N ARG A 83 -3.20 -44.25 28.74
CA ARG A 83 -4.30 -43.51 29.40
C ARG A 83 -3.85 -42.10 29.78
N GLY A 84 -4.80 -41.16 29.81
CA GLY A 84 -4.52 -39.76 30.15
C GLY A 84 -3.76 -39.04 29.04
N ALA A 85 -2.99 -38.02 29.40
CA ALA A 85 -2.30 -37.13 28.45
C ALA A 85 -0.98 -37.67 27.87
N ALA A 86 -0.66 -38.95 28.09
CA ALA A 86 0.55 -39.55 27.54
C ALA A 86 0.35 -39.94 26.06
N HIS A 87 1.44 -39.98 25.29
CA HIS A 87 1.45 -40.49 23.91
C HIS A 87 2.48 -41.60 23.75
N ALA A 88 2.21 -42.55 22.85
CA ALA A 88 3.11 -43.63 22.49
C ALA A 88 3.45 -43.56 20.99
N ALA A 89 4.73 -43.73 20.65
CA ALA A 89 5.19 -43.79 19.26
C ALA A 89 5.24 -45.25 18.78
N PRO A 90 4.52 -45.62 17.69
CA PRO A 90 4.75 -46.88 17.01
C PRO A 90 6.12 -46.79 16.31
N GLY A 91 7.12 -47.51 16.84
CA GLY A 91 8.50 -47.41 16.35
C GLY A 91 8.62 -47.56 14.82
N GLY A 92 9.38 -46.66 14.20
CA GLY A 92 9.61 -46.64 12.74
C GLY A 92 8.58 -45.87 11.93
N LEU A 93 7.53 -45.31 12.56
CA LEU A 93 6.55 -44.42 11.92
C LEU A 93 6.67 -42.99 12.48
N PRO A 94 6.43 -41.94 11.66
CA PRO A 94 6.44 -40.55 12.10
C PRO A 94 5.17 -40.15 12.87
N VAL A 95 4.56 -41.10 13.60
CA VAL A 95 3.27 -40.91 14.28
C VAL A 95 3.38 -41.14 15.78
N THR A 96 2.51 -40.50 16.56
CA THR A 96 2.23 -40.90 17.94
C THR A 96 0.74 -41.09 18.15
N VAL A 97 0.41 -41.87 19.16
CA VAL A 97 -0.96 -42.26 19.48
C VAL A 97 -1.23 -41.99 20.95
N GLY A 98 -2.35 -41.37 21.28
CA GLY A 98 -2.80 -41.11 22.65
C GLY A 98 -4.31 -41.32 22.81
N ALA A 99 -4.79 -41.16 24.05
CA ALA A 99 -6.23 -41.05 24.30
C ALA A 99 -6.78 -39.78 23.62
N PRO A 100 -8.04 -39.78 23.15
CA PRO A 100 -8.67 -38.60 22.54
C PRO A 100 -8.73 -37.43 23.53
N ASP A 101 -8.73 -36.20 23.01
CA ASP A 101 -8.63 -34.98 23.83
C ASP A 101 -9.85 -34.80 24.75
N GLN A 102 -11.01 -35.30 24.33
CA GLN A 102 -12.21 -35.37 25.15
C GLN A 102 -12.16 -36.62 26.05
N ALA A 103 -11.84 -36.41 27.34
CA ALA A 103 -11.66 -37.47 28.35
C ALA A 103 -12.90 -38.38 28.58
N SER A 104 -14.08 -38.00 28.10
CA SER A 104 -15.31 -38.80 28.17
C SER A 104 -15.46 -39.82 27.02
N THR A 105 -14.65 -39.74 25.97
CA THR A 105 -14.72 -40.63 24.80
C THR A 105 -13.98 -41.95 25.06
N PRO A 106 -14.63 -43.12 24.90
CA PRO A 106 -13.95 -44.41 25.06
C PRO A 106 -12.85 -44.60 24.01
N ALA A 107 -11.59 -44.70 24.46
CA ALA A 107 -10.44 -44.97 23.60
C ALA A 107 -10.18 -46.49 23.45
N PRO A 108 -9.65 -46.96 22.30
CA PRO A 108 -9.17 -48.33 22.17
C PRO A 108 -7.92 -48.55 23.04
N SER A 109 -7.70 -49.77 23.57
CA SER A 109 -6.46 -50.05 24.35
C SER A 109 -5.24 -50.34 23.49
N ALA A 110 -5.44 -50.67 22.20
CA ALA A 110 -4.38 -50.87 21.23
C ALA A 110 -4.88 -50.56 19.81
N VAL A 111 -4.01 -49.97 18.99
CA VAL A 111 -4.29 -49.65 17.58
C VAL A 111 -3.16 -50.12 16.66
N ARG A 112 -3.52 -50.48 15.43
CA ARG A 112 -2.60 -50.70 14.32
C ARG A 112 -2.60 -49.45 13.45
N VAL A 113 -1.41 -48.90 13.23
CA VAL A 113 -1.18 -47.75 12.34
C VAL A 113 -0.32 -48.21 11.17
N GLU A 114 -0.68 -47.79 9.96
CA GLU A 114 0.07 -48.07 8.73
C GLU A 114 0.25 -46.78 7.94
N VAL A 115 1.48 -46.46 7.56
CA VAL A 115 1.78 -45.45 6.52
C VAL A 115 1.82 -46.17 5.18
N LEU A 116 0.96 -45.75 4.26
CA LEU A 116 0.89 -46.32 2.92
C LEU A 116 1.96 -45.72 2.01
N ASP A 117 2.23 -46.42 0.91
CA ASP A 117 3.17 -45.97 -0.11
C ASP A 117 2.69 -44.70 -0.83
N ARG A 118 3.65 -43.81 -1.13
CA ARG A 118 3.36 -42.54 -1.77
C ARG A 118 2.73 -42.70 -3.15
N ALA A 119 3.11 -43.74 -3.91
CA ALA A 119 2.47 -44.02 -5.19
C ALA A 119 0.99 -44.43 -5.03
N VAL A 120 0.57 -44.90 -3.85
CA VAL A 120 -0.85 -45.14 -3.53
C VAL A 120 -1.55 -43.81 -3.23
N ALA A 121 -0.91 -42.91 -2.47
CA ALA A 121 -1.44 -41.57 -2.20
C ALA A 121 -1.62 -40.77 -3.51
N ASP A 122 -0.62 -40.80 -4.40
CA ASP A 122 -0.65 -40.12 -5.70
C ASP A 122 -1.80 -40.65 -6.57
N ARG A 123 -1.98 -41.98 -6.67
CA ARG A 123 -3.12 -42.59 -7.38
C ARG A 123 -4.47 -42.24 -6.77
N ALA A 124 -4.53 -41.98 -5.47
CA ALA A 124 -5.73 -41.53 -4.78
C ALA A 124 -5.98 -40.01 -4.92
N GLY A 125 -5.11 -39.27 -5.61
CA GLY A 125 -5.21 -37.81 -5.73
C GLY A 125 -4.95 -37.09 -4.40
N ILE A 126 -3.98 -37.58 -3.63
CA ILE A 126 -3.58 -37.03 -2.34
C ILE A 126 -2.14 -36.55 -2.45
N ASP A 127 -1.98 -35.22 -2.52
CA ASP A 127 -0.68 -34.55 -2.49
C ASP A 127 -0.16 -34.48 -1.04
N GLY A 128 0.27 -35.63 -0.51
CA GLY A 128 0.73 -35.78 0.87
C GLY A 128 0.83 -37.25 1.31
N LEU A 129 0.38 -37.57 2.54
CA LEU A 129 0.44 -38.93 3.09
C LEU A 129 -0.92 -39.58 3.18
N LEU A 130 -0.91 -40.91 3.10
CA LEU A 130 -2.07 -41.75 3.35
C LEU A 130 -1.75 -42.71 4.49
N LEU A 131 -2.58 -42.69 5.53
CA LEU A 131 -2.41 -43.44 6.76
C LEU A 131 -3.64 -44.33 6.96
N SER A 132 -3.46 -45.47 7.62
CA SER A 132 -4.59 -46.30 8.06
C SER A 132 -4.50 -46.57 9.55
N VAL A 133 -5.64 -46.44 10.24
CA VAL A 133 -5.77 -46.68 11.67
C VAL A 133 -6.91 -47.66 11.92
N SER A 134 -6.67 -48.65 12.77
CA SER A 134 -7.69 -49.62 13.18
C SER A 134 -7.43 -50.08 14.62
N ARG A 135 -8.50 -50.34 15.38
CA ARG A 135 -8.36 -50.87 16.74
C ARG A 135 -8.02 -52.37 16.70
N THR A 136 -7.20 -52.81 17.65
CA THR A 136 -6.72 -54.21 17.75
C THR A 136 -7.04 -54.87 19.10
N ASP A 137 -7.89 -54.25 19.90
CA ASP A 137 -8.26 -54.68 21.25
C ASP A 137 -9.51 -55.59 21.31
N GLY A 138 -9.93 -56.13 20.16
CA GLY A 138 -10.99 -57.14 20.07
C GLY A 138 -12.42 -56.62 20.27
N LYS A 139 -12.64 -55.30 20.32
CA LYS A 139 -14.00 -54.72 20.40
C LYS A 139 -14.59 -54.48 19.00
N ALA A 140 -15.89 -54.71 18.87
CA ALA A 140 -16.62 -54.64 17.60
C ALA A 140 -17.07 -53.21 17.20
N VAL A 141 -17.19 -52.30 18.15
CA VAL A 141 -17.58 -50.90 17.91
C VAL A 141 -16.33 -50.07 17.64
N GLY A 142 -16.33 -49.17 16.67
CA GLY A 142 -15.23 -48.22 16.47
C GLY A 142 -15.04 -47.29 17.66
N ALA A 143 -13.86 -46.70 17.79
CA ALA A 143 -13.54 -45.67 18.79
C ALA A 143 -12.63 -44.61 18.19
N GLU A 144 -12.48 -43.47 18.85
CA GLU A 144 -11.52 -42.44 18.45
C GLU A 144 -10.19 -42.61 19.17
N VAL A 145 -9.13 -42.14 18.54
CA VAL A 145 -7.78 -42.11 19.10
C VAL A 145 -7.11 -40.81 18.69
N ASN A 146 -6.36 -40.19 19.60
CA ASN A 146 -5.58 -39.00 19.26
C ASN A 146 -4.36 -39.44 18.46
N LEU A 147 -4.25 -38.97 17.22
CA LEU A 147 -3.13 -39.24 16.33
C LEU A 147 -2.37 -37.95 16.10
N GLY A 148 -1.07 -37.98 16.38
CA GLY A 148 -0.17 -36.91 15.96
C GLY A 148 0.83 -37.40 14.91
N LEU A 149 1.13 -36.57 13.93
CA LEU A 149 2.08 -36.83 12.85
C LEU A 149 3.17 -35.75 12.86
N ASP A 150 4.41 -36.19 12.94
CA ASP A 150 5.61 -35.37 12.75
C ASP A 150 5.89 -35.24 11.25
N TYR A 151 5.94 -34.00 10.76
CA TYR A 151 6.20 -33.70 9.35
C TYR A 151 7.53 -32.98 9.11
N SER A 152 8.39 -32.84 10.12
CA SER A 152 9.67 -32.11 10.06
C SER A 152 10.53 -32.51 8.86
N ALA A 153 10.64 -33.81 8.61
CA ALA A 153 11.45 -34.37 7.53
C ALA A 153 10.94 -34.03 6.10
N PHE A 154 9.70 -33.57 5.95
CA PHE A 154 9.08 -33.28 4.65
C PHE A 154 8.24 -31.99 4.63
N ALA A 155 8.43 -31.11 5.61
CA ALA A 155 7.71 -29.84 5.74
C ALA A 155 7.82 -28.96 4.47
N GLN A 156 8.97 -28.99 3.80
CA GLN A 156 9.30 -28.16 2.64
C GLN A 156 8.94 -28.82 1.29
N ALA A 157 8.13 -29.88 1.27
CA ALA A 157 7.97 -30.70 0.07
C ALA A 157 7.22 -30.05 -1.11
N TYR A 158 6.46 -28.98 -0.88
CA TYR A 158 5.57 -28.37 -1.89
C TYR A 158 5.67 -26.84 -2.00
N GLY A 159 6.41 -26.14 -1.13
CA GLY A 159 6.46 -24.66 -1.10
C GLY A 159 5.13 -23.98 -0.75
N GLY A 160 5.06 -22.65 -0.85
CA GLY A 160 3.83 -21.87 -0.62
C GLY A 160 3.18 -22.16 0.73
N ASP A 161 3.99 -22.15 1.80
CA ASP A 161 3.62 -22.49 3.17
C ASP A 161 2.80 -23.79 3.30
N TRP A 162 3.09 -24.81 2.49
CA TRP A 162 2.33 -26.07 2.50
C TRP A 162 2.21 -26.69 3.90
N ALA A 163 3.30 -26.67 4.68
CA ALA A 163 3.32 -27.17 6.06
C ALA A 163 2.30 -26.46 6.97
N SER A 164 2.10 -25.14 6.83
CA SER A 164 1.14 -24.38 7.64
C SER A 164 -0.32 -24.71 7.35
N ARG A 165 -0.56 -25.31 6.18
CA ARG A 165 -1.89 -25.66 5.67
C ARG A 165 -2.26 -27.13 5.87
N LEU A 166 -1.37 -27.93 6.44
CA LEU A 166 -1.58 -29.37 6.64
C LEU A 166 -2.78 -29.65 7.54
N ARG A 167 -3.63 -30.58 7.08
CA ARG A 167 -4.80 -31.09 7.82
C ARG A 167 -5.00 -32.58 7.60
N LEU A 168 -5.67 -33.23 8.55
CA LEU A 168 -6.14 -34.60 8.43
C LEU A 168 -7.56 -34.64 7.89
N ALA A 169 -7.84 -35.60 7.02
CA ALA A 169 -9.18 -35.88 6.52
C ALA A 169 -9.42 -37.39 6.46
N SER A 170 -10.61 -37.83 6.86
CA SER A 170 -11.05 -39.20 6.65
C SER A 170 -11.40 -39.44 5.19
N VAL A 171 -10.94 -40.55 4.63
CA VAL A 171 -11.13 -40.92 3.24
C VAL A 171 -11.78 -42.31 3.16
N PRO A 172 -12.74 -42.54 2.24
CA PRO A 172 -13.30 -43.87 2.04
C PRO A 172 -12.23 -44.87 1.65
N ALA A 173 -12.36 -46.09 2.16
CA ALA A 173 -11.39 -47.15 1.89
C ALA A 173 -11.30 -47.54 0.40
N CYS A 174 -12.31 -47.17 -0.40
CA CYS A 174 -12.28 -47.35 -1.85
C CYS A 174 -11.33 -46.38 -2.58
N ALA A 175 -10.75 -45.38 -1.90
CA ALA A 175 -9.75 -44.48 -2.46
C ALA A 175 -8.46 -45.21 -2.89
N VAL A 176 -8.11 -46.31 -2.23
CA VAL A 176 -6.92 -47.10 -2.59
C VAL A 176 -7.19 -48.22 -3.60
N THR A 177 -8.46 -48.53 -3.87
CA THR A 177 -8.86 -49.61 -4.79
C THR A 177 -9.50 -49.12 -6.08
N THR A 178 -10.39 -48.13 -6.00
CA THR A 178 -11.12 -47.56 -7.14
C THR A 178 -11.16 -46.03 -7.07
N PRO A 179 -9.99 -45.34 -7.11
CA PRO A 179 -9.91 -43.89 -6.95
C PRO A 179 -10.63 -43.11 -8.05
N ASP A 180 -10.94 -43.72 -9.19
CA ASP A 180 -11.63 -43.06 -10.31
C ASP A 180 -13.10 -42.75 -10.04
N LYS A 181 -13.69 -43.41 -9.03
CA LYS A 181 -15.09 -43.18 -8.68
C LYS A 181 -15.22 -41.93 -7.80
N PRO A 182 -16.14 -41.00 -8.10
CA PRO A 182 -16.30 -39.75 -7.34
C PRO A 182 -16.46 -39.96 -5.83
N GLN A 183 -17.23 -40.97 -5.41
CA GLN A 183 -17.43 -41.29 -3.99
C GLN A 183 -16.15 -41.74 -3.27
N CYS A 184 -15.12 -42.18 -3.99
CA CYS A 184 -13.84 -42.58 -3.41
C CYS A 184 -12.86 -41.41 -3.28
N ARG A 185 -13.20 -40.23 -3.82
CA ARG A 185 -12.43 -38.99 -3.72
C ARG A 185 -12.96 -38.04 -2.64
N THR A 186 -14.07 -38.38 -1.98
CA THR A 186 -14.63 -37.59 -0.89
C THR A 186 -13.65 -37.58 0.29
N LYS A 187 -13.24 -36.38 0.72
CA LYS A 187 -12.39 -36.16 1.89
C LYS A 187 -13.24 -35.48 2.95
N THR A 188 -13.45 -36.14 4.09
CA THR A 188 -14.17 -35.57 5.24
C THR A 188 -13.16 -34.93 6.17
N PRO A 189 -13.09 -33.59 6.30
CA PRO A 189 -12.12 -32.93 7.16
C PRO A 189 -12.26 -33.38 8.61
N LEU A 190 -11.14 -33.55 9.30
CA LEU A 190 -11.09 -33.78 10.74
C LEU A 190 -10.63 -32.51 11.45
N ASP A 191 -11.07 -32.32 12.69
CA ASP A 191 -10.58 -31.23 13.52
C ASP A 191 -9.09 -31.43 13.80
N THR A 192 -8.26 -30.63 13.15
CA THR A 192 -6.81 -30.81 13.10
C THR A 192 -6.14 -29.59 13.70
N ARG A 193 -5.34 -29.79 14.74
CA ARG A 193 -4.43 -28.78 15.27
C ARG A 193 -3.07 -28.95 14.59
N ASN A 194 -2.56 -27.88 13.98
CA ASN A 194 -1.23 -27.86 13.40
C ASN A 194 -0.30 -27.00 14.27
N ASP A 195 0.73 -27.63 14.84
CA ASP A 195 1.77 -27.00 15.63
C ASP A 195 3.00 -26.78 14.74
N LEU A 196 3.19 -25.54 14.29
CA LEU A 196 4.27 -25.21 13.35
C LEU A 196 5.64 -25.17 14.00
N GLU A 197 5.71 -24.86 15.30
CA GLU A 197 6.97 -24.84 16.04
C GLU A 197 7.48 -26.26 16.30
N ALA A 198 6.56 -27.18 16.62
CA ALA A 198 6.86 -28.59 16.80
C ALA A 198 6.82 -29.42 15.49
N GLU A 199 6.53 -28.79 14.35
CA GLU A 199 6.34 -29.42 13.03
C GLU A 199 5.42 -30.66 13.09
N ARG A 200 4.28 -30.51 13.76
CA ARG A 200 3.39 -31.61 14.13
C ARG A 200 1.91 -31.30 13.93
N ILE A 201 1.18 -32.16 13.24
CA ILE A 201 -0.29 -32.12 13.24
C ILE A 201 -0.88 -33.13 14.22
N VAL A 202 -1.97 -32.77 14.88
CA VAL A 202 -2.67 -33.61 15.86
C VAL A 202 -4.18 -33.57 15.57
N ALA A 203 -4.84 -34.73 15.60
CA ALA A 203 -6.29 -34.83 15.49
C ALA A 203 -6.82 -36.09 16.19
N ASP A 204 -8.05 -36.04 16.67
CA ASP A 204 -8.80 -37.23 17.06
C ASP A 204 -9.33 -37.92 15.79
N VAL A 205 -8.93 -39.18 15.59
CA VAL A 205 -9.21 -39.94 14.36
C VAL A 205 -9.99 -41.22 14.65
N PRO A 206 -10.91 -41.63 13.75
CA PRO A 206 -11.66 -42.88 13.93
C PRO A 206 -10.76 -44.11 13.73
N ALA A 207 -10.77 -45.00 14.72
CA ALA A 207 -10.16 -46.32 14.71
C ALA A 207 -11.27 -47.41 14.67
N PRO A 208 -11.76 -47.78 13.47
CA PRO A 208 -12.74 -48.85 13.31
C PRO A 208 -12.18 -50.22 13.69
N ALA A 209 -13.09 -51.18 13.95
CA ALA A 209 -12.74 -52.56 14.25
C ALA A 209 -11.97 -53.20 13.08
N ALA A 210 -10.79 -53.75 13.36
CA ALA A 210 -10.04 -54.48 12.34
C ALA A 210 -10.89 -55.64 11.79
N PRO A 211 -10.91 -55.86 10.45
CA PRO A 211 -11.62 -56.99 9.89
C PRO A 211 -11.02 -58.30 10.45
N SER A 212 -11.86 -59.09 11.13
CA SER A 212 -11.46 -60.37 11.70
C SER A 212 -11.11 -61.36 10.58
N ALA A 213 -9.83 -61.70 10.43
CA ALA A 213 -9.44 -62.87 9.65
C ALA A 213 -9.95 -64.14 10.35
N PRO A 214 -10.61 -65.09 9.66
CA PRO A 214 -11.03 -66.34 10.27
C PRO A 214 -9.80 -67.13 10.73
N ALA A 215 -9.72 -67.46 12.02
CA ALA A 215 -8.72 -68.36 12.56
C ALA A 215 -8.93 -69.77 11.96
N GLY A 216 -8.06 -70.20 11.03
CA GLY A 216 -8.03 -71.58 10.56
C GLY A 216 -7.56 -71.86 9.13
N SER A 217 -7.31 -70.87 8.26
CA SER A 217 -6.93 -71.16 6.87
C SER A 217 -5.41 -71.07 6.66
N LYS A 218 -4.76 -72.24 6.54
CA LYS A 218 -3.42 -72.36 5.94
C LYS A 218 -3.54 -72.13 4.42
N LEU A 219 -3.53 -70.88 3.98
CA LEU A 219 -3.34 -70.55 2.56
C LEU A 219 -2.20 -69.56 2.37
N ARG A 220 -1.38 -69.89 1.37
CA ARG A 220 -0.11 -69.27 1.02
C ARG A 220 -0.26 -67.78 0.71
N ALA A 221 0.80 -67.04 1.03
CA ALA A 221 0.99 -65.63 0.69
C ALA A 221 0.65 -65.35 -0.79
N SER A 222 -0.33 -64.48 -1.01
CA SER A 222 -0.43 -63.62 -2.17
C SER A 222 -0.86 -62.25 -1.67
N ALA A 223 0.06 -61.28 -1.78
CA ALA A 223 -0.20 -59.89 -1.45
C ALA A 223 -1.15 -59.29 -2.50
N ALA A 224 -2.44 -59.22 -2.18
CA ALA A 224 -3.41 -58.26 -2.71
C ALA A 224 -4.79 -58.62 -2.15
N THR A 225 -5.61 -57.61 -1.85
CA THR A 225 -7.03 -57.69 -1.47
C THR A 225 -7.36 -58.22 -0.07
N ALA A 226 -6.89 -57.52 0.97
CA ALA A 226 -7.67 -57.44 2.20
C ALA A 226 -8.86 -56.49 1.95
N SER A 227 -10.08 -56.98 2.17
CA SER A 227 -11.33 -56.22 2.08
C SER A 227 -11.23 -54.94 2.92
N ALA A 228 -11.38 -53.78 2.28
CA ALA A 228 -11.24 -52.46 2.88
C ALA A 228 -12.50 -52.04 3.68
N ALA A 229 -13.35 -52.98 4.08
CA ALA A 229 -14.49 -52.72 4.95
C ALA A 229 -14.02 -52.77 6.41
N GLY A 230 -13.75 -51.60 7.01
CA GLY A 230 -13.43 -51.47 8.44
C GLY A 230 -12.06 -50.88 8.78
N VAL A 231 -11.41 -50.16 7.86
CA VAL A 231 -10.14 -49.47 8.14
C VAL A 231 -10.35 -47.95 8.07
N GLY A 232 -9.88 -47.22 9.09
CA GLY A 232 -9.94 -45.77 9.14
C GLY A 232 -8.82 -45.21 8.28
N LEU A 233 -9.11 -44.94 7.01
CA LEU A 233 -8.15 -44.39 6.07
C LEU A 233 -8.14 -42.85 6.20
N LEU A 234 -6.95 -42.29 6.36
CA LEU A 234 -6.72 -40.87 6.64
C LEU A 234 -5.77 -40.29 5.60
N ALA A 235 -6.15 -39.15 5.03
CA ALA A 235 -5.28 -38.35 4.19
C ALA A 235 -4.71 -37.18 4.99
N VAL A 236 -3.41 -36.95 4.81
CA VAL A 236 -2.70 -35.75 5.25
C VAL A 236 -2.43 -34.94 4.00
N SER A 237 -3.03 -33.76 3.89
CA SER A 237 -2.85 -32.88 2.73
C SER A 237 -3.10 -31.42 3.11
N SER A 238 -2.60 -30.49 2.30
CA SER A 238 -2.80 -29.06 2.54
C SER A 238 -4.21 -28.58 2.19
N GLY A 239 -4.79 -27.70 3.01
CA GLY A 239 -5.96 -26.90 2.68
C GLY A 239 -5.63 -25.67 1.83
N ALA A 240 -6.66 -24.92 1.43
CA ALA A 240 -6.49 -23.64 0.76
C ALA A 240 -5.95 -22.56 1.72
N SER A 241 -6.14 -22.71 3.03
CA SER A 241 -5.67 -21.77 4.05
C SER A 241 -4.91 -22.48 5.17
N GLY A 242 -4.10 -21.70 5.88
CA GLY A 242 -3.34 -22.08 7.07
C GLY A 242 -3.13 -20.87 7.95
N SER A 243 -2.39 -21.02 9.05
CA SER A 243 -2.11 -19.93 9.99
C SER A 243 -1.26 -18.80 9.38
N THR A 244 -0.51 -19.07 8.32
CA THR A 244 0.37 -18.09 7.64
C THR A 244 -0.27 -17.43 6.42
N GLY A 245 -1.47 -17.83 5.99
CA GLY A 245 -2.10 -17.24 4.82
C GLY A 245 -3.22 -18.08 4.21
N SER A 246 -3.86 -17.54 3.16
CA SER A 246 -4.93 -18.20 2.42
C SER A 246 -4.75 -18.06 0.93
N PHE A 247 -4.83 -19.18 0.23
CA PHE A 247 -4.95 -19.37 -1.22
C PHE A 247 -6.39 -19.65 -1.64
N ALA A 248 -7.36 -19.57 -0.72
CA ALA A 248 -8.77 -19.60 -1.09
C ALA A 248 -9.11 -18.34 -1.90
N ALA A 249 -10.11 -18.42 -2.79
CA ALA A 249 -10.63 -17.25 -3.48
C ALA A 249 -10.97 -16.17 -2.44
N THR A 250 -10.28 -15.03 -2.52
CA THR A 250 -10.37 -13.94 -1.54
C THR A 250 -11.81 -13.44 -1.45
N SER A 251 -12.44 -13.52 -0.28
CA SER A 251 -13.59 -12.67 0.01
C SER A 251 -13.05 -11.28 0.35
N LEU A 252 -13.33 -10.31 -0.51
CA LEU A 252 -12.85 -8.93 -0.50
C LEU A 252 -13.01 -8.27 0.89
N ALA A 253 -11.95 -7.61 1.38
CA ALA A 253 -11.95 -6.97 2.68
C ALA A 253 -12.84 -5.70 2.73
N PRO A 254 -13.41 -5.33 3.91
CA PRO A 254 -14.56 -4.42 4.01
C PRO A 254 -14.22 -2.92 4.17
N SER A 255 -12.97 -2.49 4.04
CA SER A 255 -12.58 -1.10 4.41
C SER A 255 -12.26 -0.16 3.24
N GLY A 256 -12.40 -0.61 1.99
CA GLY A 256 -12.24 0.27 0.82
C GLY A 256 -13.57 0.52 0.13
N SER A 257 -13.81 1.76 -0.30
CA SER A 257 -14.92 2.04 -1.21
C SER A 257 -14.52 1.63 -2.61
N TRP A 258 -15.19 0.60 -3.12
CA TRP A 258 -15.00 0.07 -4.46
C TRP A 258 -15.87 0.83 -5.45
N GLN A 259 -15.32 1.18 -6.61
CA GLN A 259 -16.11 1.70 -7.73
C GLN A 259 -15.63 1.05 -9.04
N ASN A 260 -16.56 0.55 -9.84
CA ASN A 260 -16.32 0.23 -11.23
C ASN A 260 -16.47 1.51 -12.06
N SER A 261 -15.48 1.83 -12.89
CA SER A 261 -15.68 2.90 -13.88
C SER A 261 -16.50 2.32 -15.03
N GLY A 262 -17.84 2.45 -14.94
CA GLY A 262 -18.83 1.72 -15.74
C GLY A 262 -18.70 1.79 -17.26
N ASN A 263 -17.89 2.69 -17.81
CA ASN A 263 -17.64 2.82 -19.26
C ASN A 263 -16.19 2.54 -19.70
N THR A 264 -15.23 2.33 -18.78
CA THR A 264 -13.80 2.17 -19.13
C THR A 264 -13.22 0.81 -18.75
N GLY A 265 -13.96 -0.03 -18.02
CA GLY A 265 -13.47 -1.34 -17.57
C GLY A 265 -12.38 -1.29 -16.49
N GLY A 266 -11.96 -0.08 -16.08
CA GLY A 266 -10.96 0.13 -15.05
C GLY A 266 -11.48 -0.16 -13.64
N PHE A 267 -10.70 -0.92 -12.90
CA PHE A 267 -10.83 -1.13 -11.46
C PHE A 267 -10.17 -0.01 -10.68
N ASN A 268 -10.93 0.63 -9.79
CA ASN A 268 -10.46 1.67 -8.88
C ASN A 268 -10.75 1.29 -7.43
N TRP A 269 -9.81 1.61 -6.54
CA TRP A 269 -9.96 1.42 -5.09
C TRP A 269 -9.44 2.64 -4.35
N GLN A 270 -10.00 2.92 -3.19
CA GLN A 270 -9.56 4.02 -2.34
C GLN A 270 -9.54 3.61 -0.88
N TYR A 271 -8.47 3.99 -0.18
CA TYR A 271 -8.32 3.84 1.25
C TYR A 271 -8.05 5.20 1.91
N PRO A 272 -9.04 5.76 2.62
CA PRO A 272 -8.84 7.00 3.36
C PRO A 272 -7.91 6.77 4.55
N LEU A 273 -6.92 7.64 4.70
CA LEU A 273 -6.00 7.63 5.83
C LEU A 273 -6.63 8.35 7.01
N ARG A 274 -6.59 7.71 8.18
CA ARG A 274 -7.02 8.34 9.43
C ARG A 274 -5.94 9.30 9.91
N VAL A 275 -6.28 10.57 10.03
CA VAL A 275 -5.41 11.61 10.60
C VAL A 275 -6.02 12.15 11.90
N PRO A 276 -5.22 12.68 12.84
CA PRO A 276 -5.77 13.35 14.00
C PRO A 276 -6.76 14.45 13.58
N PRO A 277 -7.96 14.53 14.19
CA PRO A 277 -8.90 15.59 13.85
C PRO A 277 -8.32 16.95 14.25
N ALA A 278 -8.52 17.97 13.42
CA ALA A 278 -8.16 19.33 13.79
C ALA A 278 -9.17 19.90 14.82
N LEU A 279 -8.71 20.76 15.73
CA LEU A 279 -9.58 21.46 16.67
C LEU A 279 -10.57 22.40 15.96
N ALA A 280 -10.10 23.02 14.88
CA ALA A 280 -10.88 23.71 13.86
C ALA A 280 -10.29 23.31 12.50
N GLY A 281 -11.11 23.20 11.46
CA GLY A 281 -10.61 22.94 10.10
C GLY A 281 -9.60 24.01 9.67
N PRO A 282 -8.82 23.83 8.59
CA PRO A 282 -8.83 22.68 7.70
C PRO A 282 -8.19 21.43 8.32
N SER A 283 -8.59 20.25 7.84
CA SER A 283 -7.97 18.96 8.19
C SER A 283 -7.53 18.24 6.91
N PRO A 284 -6.37 17.58 6.89
CA PRO A 284 -5.90 16.85 5.71
C PRO A 284 -6.90 15.75 5.31
N GLN A 285 -7.27 15.71 4.03
CA GLN A 285 -8.06 14.63 3.44
C GLN A 285 -7.12 13.75 2.62
N LEU A 286 -6.48 12.78 3.27
CA LEU A 286 -5.52 11.91 2.63
C LEU A 286 -6.15 10.56 2.29
N SER A 287 -5.82 10.02 1.14
CA SER A 287 -6.22 8.67 0.75
C SER A 287 -5.20 8.06 -0.20
N PHE A 288 -5.00 6.75 -0.11
CA PHE A 288 -4.36 5.98 -1.16
C PHE A 288 -5.41 5.62 -2.21
N GLY A 289 -5.21 6.07 -3.43
CA GLY A 289 -6.02 5.65 -4.59
C GLY A 289 -5.28 4.59 -5.38
N TYR A 290 -5.97 3.55 -5.84
CA TYR A 290 -5.47 2.59 -6.82
C TYR A 290 -6.27 2.70 -8.10
N SER A 291 -5.59 2.65 -9.25
CA SER A 291 -6.24 2.49 -10.55
C SER A 291 -5.51 1.46 -11.42
N SER A 292 -6.21 0.38 -11.76
CA SER A 292 -5.71 -0.63 -12.71
C SER A 292 -5.39 -0.05 -14.09
N ALA A 293 -6.10 0.99 -14.54
CA ALA A 293 -5.83 1.63 -15.82
C ALA A 293 -4.44 2.31 -15.87
N SER A 294 -3.89 2.69 -14.70
CA SER A 294 -2.53 3.23 -14.62
C SER A 294 -1.44 2.16 -14.77
N VAL A 295 -1.83 0.87 -14.73
CA VAL A 295 -0.95 -0.31 -14.87
C VAL A 295 -1.18 -1.01 -16.21
N ASP A 296 -2.45 -1.18 -16.61
CA ASP A 296 -2.88 -1.97 -17.78
C ASP A 296 -2.46 -1.35 -19.14
N GLY A 297 -2.03 -0.08 -19.14
CA GLY A 297 -1.46 0.61 -20.31
C GLY A 297 0.08 0.69 -20.31
N ARG A 298 0.76 0.19 -19.28
CA ARG A 298 2.22 0.24 -19.19
C ARG A 298 2.81 -0.87 -20.06
N VAL A 299 3.60 -0.47 -21.05
CA VAL A 299 4.38 -1.39 -21.89
C VAL A 299 5.87 -1.13 -21.65
N GLY A 300 6.75 -2.05 -22.05
CA GLY A 300 8.20 -1.91 -21.83
C GLY A 300 8.82 -0.60 -22.37
N SER A 301 8.10 0.16 -23.21
CA SER A 301 8.50 1.44 -23.80
C SER A 301 7.89 2.69 -23.12
N THR A 302 7.13 2.56 -22.03
CA THR A 302 6.59 3.70 -21.25
C THR A 302 7.41 3.95 -19.99
N ASN A 303 7.36 5.16 -19.42
CA ASN A 303 7.95 5.41 -18.11
C ASN A 303 7.22 4.56 -17.06
N ASN A 304 7.90 3.51 -16.60
CA ASN A 304 7.30 2.43 -15.83
C ASN A 304 7.54 2.56 -14.33
N GLN A 305 8.18 3.63 -13.86
CA GLN A 305 8.45 3.77 -12.44
C GLN A 305 7.13 3.95 -11.66
N PRO A 306 6.84 3.09 -10.66
CA PRO A 306 5.70 3.29 -9.75
C PRO A 306 5.79 4.59 -8.95
N SER A 307 4.67 5.09 -8.45
CA SER A 307 4.67 6.25 -7.55
C SER A 307 5.47 5.97 -6.27
N VAL A 308 5.64 6.98 -5.42
CA VAL A 308 6.23 6.79 -4.08
C VAL A 308 5.41 5.83 -3.21
N VAL A 309 4.12 5.63 -3.49
CA VAL A 309 3.25 4.73 -2.72
C VAL A 309 3.28 3.30 -3.27
N GLY A 310 3.59 3.14 -4.56
CA GLY A 310 3.73 1.83 -5.19
C GLY A 310 3.02 1.73 -6.54
N GLU A 311 3.02 0.53 -7.11
CA GLU A 311 2.48 0.29 -8.45
C GLU A 311 0.96 0.41 -8.49
N GLY A 312 0.47 1.27 -9.39
CA GLY A 312 -0.95 1.56 -9.51
C GLY A 312 -1.54 2.40 -8.39
N PHE A 313 -0.78 2.71 -7.34
CA PHE A 313 -1.20 3.52 -6.20
C PHE A 313 -0.72 4.98 -6.32
N ASP A 314 -1.47 5.91 -5.74
CA ASP A 314 -1.06 7.31 -5.62
C ASP A 314 -1.56 7.93 -4.30
N LEU A 315 -0.87 8.97 -3.83
CA LEU A 315 -1.30 9.81 -2.72
C LEU A 315 -1.81 11.15 -3.27
N ALA A 316 -3.13 11.32 -3.28
CA ALA A 316 -3.79 12.50 -3.85
C ALA A 316 -3.66 13.74 -2.94
N VAL A 317 -2.50 14.40 -2.95
CA VAL A 317 -2.23 15.65 -2.22
C VAL A 317 -2.60 16.89 -3.05
N GLY A 318 -2.31 16.82 -4.34
CA GLY A 318 -2.67 17.78 -5.37
C GLY A 318 -1.53 18.70 -5.81
N PHE A 319 -1.57 19.06 -7.10
CA PHE A 319 -0.56 19.88 -7.78
C PHE A 319 -1.15 20.61 -8.99
N ILE A 320 -0.43 21.62 -9.45
CA ILE A 320 -0.56 22.22 -10.79
C ILE A 320 0.76 22.00 -11.52
N GLU A 321 0.71 21.64 -12.80
CA GLU A 321 1.88 21.39 -13.64
C GLU A 321 1.84 22.17 -14.93
N ARG A 322 3.02 22.56 -15.43
CA ARG A 322 3.24 23.05 -16.79
C ARG A 322 4.03 22.00 -17.56
N SER A 323 3.58 21.73 -18.78
CA SER A 323 4.31 20.87 -19.73
C SER A 323 5.21 21.72 -20.63
N TYR A 324 6.42 21.23 -20.87
CA TYR A 324 7.37 21.81 -21.81
C TYR A 324 7.58 20.87 -23.00
N ARG A 325 8.15 21.41 -24.08
CA ARG A 325 8.50 20.65 -25.28
C ARG A 325 10.02 20.41 -25.30
N SER A 326 10.48 19.40 -26.03
CA SER A 326 11.91 19.31 -26.32
C SER A 326 12.31 20.40 -27.32
N CYS A 327 13.48 21.01 -27.16
CA CYS A 327 13.99 21.98 -28.13
C CYS A 327 14.22 21.34 -29.52
N THR A 328 14.55 20.04 -29.57
CA THR A 328 14.58 19.29 -30.83
C THR A 328 13.25 19.33 -31.57
N ASP A 329 12.13 19.16 -30.85
CA ASP A 329 10.81 19.21 -31.48
C ASP A 329 10.43 20.65 -31.88
N ASP A 330 10.98 21.67 -31.21
CA ASP A 330 10.79 23.09 -31.56
C ASP A 330 11.71 23.62 -32.66
N GLY A 331 12.46 22.74 -33.34
CA GLY A 331 13.23 23.09 -34.54
C GLY A 331 14.74 23.15 -34.32
N HIS A 332 15.23 22.75 -33.15
CA HIS A 332 16.64 22.54 -32.88
C HIS A 332 17.07 21.07 -33.11
N ASP A 333 16.72 20.50 -34.27
CA ASP A 333 16.95 19.10 -34.66
C ASP A 333 18.11 18.90 -35.65
N GLU A 334 18.95 19.93 -35.84
CA GLU A 334 20.08 19.87 -36.76
C GLU A 334 21.05 18.74 -36.39
N ARG A 335 21.31 17.84 -37.35
CA ARG A 335 22.11 16.64 -37.08
C ARG A 335 23.50 16.97 -36.58
N GLY A 336 23.83 16.49 -35.39
CA GLY A 336 25.10 16.74 -34.74
C GLY A 336 25.14 18.06 -33.97
N GLU A 337 24.05 18.80 -33.86
CA GLU A 337 23.87 20.01 -33.04
C GLU A 337 22.52 20.02 -32.31
N GLU A 338 21.84 18.87 -32.25
CA GLU A 338 20.51 18.71 -31.66
C GLU A 338 20.48 19.20 -30.21
N LYS A 339 19.39 19.88 -29.83
CA LYS A 339 19.18 20.39 -28.46
C LYS A 339 18.12 19.56 -27.75
N PHE A 340 18.57 18.69 -26.85
CA PHE A 340 17.69 17.80 -26.08
C PHE A 340 17.12 18.47 -24.81
N ASP A 341 17.47 19.74 -24.59
CA ASP A 341 16.91 20.59 -23.53
C ASP A 341 15.38 20.76 -23.67
N LEU A 342 14.75 21.29 -22.61
CA LEU A 342 13.35 21.69 -22.65
C LEU A 342 13.24 23.13 -23.15
N CYS A 343 12.37 23.36 -24.13
CA CYS A 343 12.02 24.68 -24.64
C CYS A 343 10.63 25.10 -24.15
N TRP A 344 10.48 26.41 -24.01
CA TRP A 344 9.18 27.04 -23.82
C TRP A 344 8.32 26.74 -25.04
N HIS A 345 7.00 26.78 -24.87
CA HIS A 345 6.09 26.54 -25.99
C HIS A 345 4.78 27.29 -25.79
N SER A 346 4.27 27.25 -24.56
CA SER A 346 3.04 27.97 -24.20
C SER A 346 2.93 28.17 -22.69
N ASP A 347 2.22 29.22 -22.30
CA ASP A 347 1.71 29.37 -20.93
C ASP A 347 0.54 28.36 -20.77
N ASN A 348 0.86 27.09 -20.54
CA ASN A 348 -0.12 26.03 -20.26
C ASN A 348 -0.06 25.63 -18.78
N ALA A 349 -1.16 25.06 -18.28
CA ALA A 349 -1.20 24.46 -16.96
C ALA A 349 -2.29 23.38 -16.85
N THR A 350 -2.01 22.31 -16.11
CA THR A 350 -2.98 21.27 -15.76
C THR A 350 -3.03 21.11 -14.24
N MET A 351 -4.23 20.99 -13.67
CA MET A 351 -4.43 20.79 -12.24
C MET A 351 -4.89 19.37 -11.94
N SER A 352 -4.41 18.82 -10.84
CA SER A 352 -4.99 17.67 -10.15
C SER A 352 -5.14 18.00 -8.68
N PHE A 353 -6.37 18.21 -8.20
CA PHE A 353 -6.61 18.63 -6.81
C PHE A 353 -8.05 18.35 -6.35
N ALA A 354 -8.22 17.64 -5.24
CA ALA A 354 -9.52 17.46 -4.56
C ALA A 354 -10.68 17.06 -5.49
N GLY A 355 -10.45 16.10 -6.39
CA GLY A 355 -11.43 15.62 -7.38
C GLY A 355 -11.58 16.51 -8.63
N ARG A 356 -10.88 17.66 -8.67
CA ARG A 356 -10.78 18.53 -9.84
C ARG A 356 -9.54 18.15 -10.62
N ASN A 357 -9.74 17.68 -11.84
CA ASN A 357 -8.65 17.30 -12.73
C ASN A 357 -8.89 17.93 -14.09
N GLY A 358 -7.86 18.52 -14.68
CA GLY A 358 -7.92 18.96 -16.06
C GLY A 358 -7.10 20.21 -16.36
N GLU A 359 -7.11 20.52 -17.65
CA GLU A 359 -6.48 21.70 -18.24
C GLU A 359 -7.07 22.99 -17.66
N LEU A 360 -6.17 23.93 -17.34
CA LEU A 360 -6.53 25.29 -16.98
C LEU A 360 -6.56 26.16 -18.24
N VAL A 361 -7.63 26.92 -18.39
CA VAL A 361 -7.84 27.84 -19.52
C VAL A 361 -7.72 29.26 -19.01
N LYS A 362 -6.84 30.03 -19.66
CA LYS A 362 -6.63 31.44 -19.35
C LYS A 362 -7.88 32.23 -19.74
N LYS A 363 -8.46 32.96 -18.79
CA LYS A 363 -9.63 33.81 -19.03
C LYS A 363 -9.20 35.22 -19.45
N SER A 364 -8.38 35.87 -18.63
CA SER A 364 -7.86 37.22 -18.90
C SER A 364 -6.77 37.57 -17.89
N GLY A 365 -5.68 38.19 -18.35
CA GLY A 365 -4.54 38.50 -17.48
C GLY A 365 -4.09 37.24 -16.75
N ASP A 366 -4.07 37.31 -15.42
CA ASP A 366 -3.68 36.21 -14.54
C ASP A 366 -4.86 35.39 -13.99
N GLU A 367 -6.09 35.60 -14.47
CA GLU A 367 -7.25 34.80 -14.10
C GLU A 367 -7.39 33.57 -15.02
N TRP A 368 -7.54 32.41 -14.41
CA TRP A 368 -7.69 31.10 -15.05
C TRP A 368 -8.95 30.40 -14.58
N ARG A 369 -9.40 29.42 -15.37
CA ARG A 369 -10.53 28.55 -15.07
C ARG A 369 -10.20 27.11 -15.38
N LEU A 370 -10.81 26.18 -14.64
CA LEU A 370 -10.87 24.80 -15.10
C LEU A 370 -11.65 24.74 -16.41
N LYS A 371 -11.19 23.92 -17.36
CA LYS A 371 -11.95 23.63 -18.59
C LYS A 371 -13.37 23.15 -18.29
N SER A 372 -13.53 22.32 -17.24
CA SER A 372 -14.82 22.02 -16.62
C SER A 372 -15.04 22.96 -15.44
N ASP A 373 -15.53 24.17 -15.73
CA ASP A 373 -15.70 25.23 -14.72
C ASP A 373 -16.75 24.84 -13.67
N ASP A 374 -16.34 24.79 -12.40
CA ASP A 374 -17.17 24.48 -11.23
C ASP A 374 -17.40 25.71 -10.32
N GLY A 375 -17.03 26.91 -10.80
CA GLY A 375 -17.08 28.15 -10.03
C GLY A 375 -15.83 28.43 -9.20
N THR A 376 -14.82 27.54 -9.20
CA THR A 376 -13.52 27.79 -8.57
C THR A 376 -12.80 28.94 -9.26
N LYS A 377 -12.32 29.91 -8.47
CA LYS A 377 -11.48 31.01 -8.97
C LYS A 377 -10.03 30.56 -8.91
N ILE A 378 -9.32 30.66 -10.03
CA ILE A 378 -7.90 30.31 -10.11
C ILE A 378 -7.14 31.55 -10.58
N THR A 379 -6.12 31.96 -9.83
CA THR A 379 -5.22 33.04 -10.23
C THR A 379 -3.77 32.58 -10.21
N LYS A 380 -3.00 33.00 -11.22
CA LYS A 380 -1.55 32.85 -11.26
C LYS A 380 -0.94 34.11 -10.69
N GLU A 381 -0.20 33.99 -9.60
CA GLU A 381 0.41 35.12 -8.92
C GLU A 381 1.94 35.05 -9.06
N THR A 382 2.63 36.14 -8.74
CA THR A 382 4.11 36.22 -8.73
C THR A 382 4.61 36.67 -7.35
N GLY A 383 5.90 36.49 -7.10
CA GLY A 383 6.50 36.83 -5.80
C GLY A 383 6.44 35.69 -4.77
N GLY A 384 6.36 34.45 -5.23
CA GLY A 384 6.60 33.26 -4.42
C GLY A 384 8.01 33.24 -3.82
N PHE A 385 8.24 32.32 -2.89
CA PHE A 385 9.48 32.18 -2.14
C PHE A 385 10.30 31.01 -2.67
N HIS A 386 10.69 31.09 -3.94
CA HIS A 386 11.51 30.11 -4.64
C HIS A 386 12.29 30.79 -5.78
N ASP A 387 13.20 30.06 -6.43
CA ASP A 387 14.15 30.61 -7.40
C ASP A 387 13.69 30.55 -8.87
N GLY A 388 12.57 29.86 -9.13
CA GLY A 388 11.94 29.82 -10.46
C GLY A 388 11.62 31.23 -11.00
N HIS A 389 11.69 31.36 -12.32
CA HIS A 389 11.49 32.59 -13.06
C HIS A 389 10.16 33.25 -12.71
N ASN A 390 10.16 34.58 -12.53
CA ASN A 390 9.05 35.40 -12.03
C ASN A 390 8.45 34.97 -10.68
N LYS A 391 8.99 33.94 -10.04
CA LYS A 391 8.52 33.39 -8.76
C LYS A 391 7.01 33.11 -8.80
N GLU A 392 6.56 32.50 -9.90
CA GLU A 392 5.15 32.19 -10.14
C GLU A 392 4.60 31.21 -9.10
N TYR A 393 3.39 31.43 -8.62
CA TYR A 393 2.64 30.47 -7.80
C TYR A 393 1.14 30.56 -8.13
N TRP A 394 0.35 29.61 -7.66
CA TRP A 394 -1.09 29.59 -7.97
C TRP A 394 -1.93 29.74 -6.70
N VAL A 395 -3.04 30.45 -6.83
CA VAL A 395 -4.08 30.55 -5.79
C VAL A 395 -5.39 30.01 -6.34
N VAL A 396 -5.86 28.93 -5.75
CA VAL A 396 -7.13 28.27 -6.07
C VAL A 396 -8.10 28.58 -4.94
N THR A 397 -9.18 29.30 -5.22
CA THR A 397 -10.23 29.65 -4.25
C THR A 397 -11.50 28.89 -4.59
N THR A 398 -11.85 27.91 -3.77
CA THR A 398 -13.08 27.12 -3.92
C THR A 398 -14.30 27.94 -3.49
N THR A 399 -15.48 27.47 -3.89
CA THR A 399 -16.76 28.18 -3.68
C THR A 399 -17.14 28.36 -2.20
N ASP A 400 -16.56 27.58 -1.30
CA ASP A 400 -16.67 27.71 0.15
C ASP A 400 -15.78 28.82 0.74
N GLY A 401 -14.95 29.48 -0.09
CA GLY A 401 -14.04 30.56 0.30
C GLY A 401 -12.66 30.08 0.76
N THR A 402 -12.39 28.77 0.79
CA THR A 402 -11.06 28.24 1.14
C THR A 402 -10.06 28.56 0.04
N LYS A 403 -8.89 29.05 0.43
CA LYS A 403 -7.77 29.36 -0.47
C LYS A 403 -6.71 28.28 -0.36
N TYR A 404 -6.32 27.73 -1.50
CA TYR A 404 -5.24 26.76 -1.65
C TYR A 404 -4.13 27.40 -2.47
N TYR A 405 -2.93 27.42 -1.92
CA TYR A 405 -1.73 27.95 -2.54
C TYR A 405 -0.89 26.77 -3.04
N PHE A 406 -0.42 26.88 -4.28
CA PHE A 406 0.43 25.88 -4.90
C PHE A 406 1.77 26.52 -5.27
N GLY A 407 2.85 25.95 -4.76
CA GLY A 407 4.21 26.41 -5.03
C GLY A 407 4.53 27.82 -4.51
N LYS A 408 3.86 28.31 -3.47
CA LYS A 408 4.16 29.62 -2.87
C LYS A 408 5.52 29.62 -2.18
N GLY A 409 6.00 28.49 -1.70
CA GLY A 409 7.32 28.27 -1.10
C GLY A 409 7.41 28.58 0.39
N LYS A 410 6.57 29.49 0.91
CA LYS A 410 6.46 29.83 2.33
C LYS A 410 5.07 30.36 2.67
N ARG A 411 4.66 30.29 3.95
CA ARG A 411 3.40 30.91 4.40
C ARG A 411 3.47 32.43 4.36
N THR A 412 4.56 32.99 4.86
CA THR A 412 4.84 34.43 4.93
C THR A 412 6.30 34.69 4.55
N ALA A 413 6.65 35.96 4.33
CA ALA A 413 8.02 36.33 3.93
C ALA A 413 9.06 36.05 5.03
N ASP A 414 8.69 36.25 6.29
CA ASP A 414 9.57 36.06 7.45
C ASP A 414 9.68 34.58 7.88
N ASP A 415 8.92 33.69 7.23
CA ASP A 415 8.93 32.26 7.52
C ASP A 415 10.31 31.66 7.16
N THR A 416 11.02 31.07 8.13
CA THR A 416 12.41 30.60 7.90
C THR A 416 12.52 29.24 7.23
N ASP A 417 11.53 28.38 7.42
CA ASP A 417 11.48 27.00 6.90
C ASP A 417 10.57 26.94 5.67
N SER A 418 11.18 26.49 4.57
CA SER A 418 10.63 26.44 3.22
C SER A 418 9.70 25.25 3.06
N THR A 419 8.62 25.42 2.30
CA THR A 419 7.74 24.31 1.94
C THR A 419 8.31 23.45 0.82
N ASP A 420 9.30 23.96 0.07
CA ASP A 420 9.97 23.30 -1.07
C ASP A 420 8.98 22.76 -2.13
N SER A 421 7.91 23.52 -2.36
CA SER A 421 6.73 23.07 -3.11
C SER A 421 6.74 23.40 -4.60
N ALA A 422 7.67 24.23 -5.07
CA ALA A 422 7.79 24.64 -6.47
C ALA A 422 9.04 24.00 -7.10
N TRP A 423 8.85 22.91 -7.85
CA TRP A 423 9.93 22.16 -8.48
C TRP A 423 10.30 22.75 -9.84
N GLN A 424 11.59 22.93 -10.05
CA GLN A 424 12.14 23.75 -11.12
C GLN A 424 13.02 22.95 -12.07
N VAL A 425 13.03 23.38 -13.33
CA VAL A 425 13.89 22.83 -14.38
C VAL A 425 14.36 23.96 -15.30
N PRO A 426 15.60 23.91 -15.81
CA PRO A 426 16.04 24.79 -16.88
C PRO A 426 15.14 24.65 -18.11
N VAL A 427 14.66 25.78 -18.61
CA VAL A 427 13.87 25.86 -19.84
C VAL A 427 14.42 26.99 -20.69
N TYR A 428 14.55 26.73 -21.98
CA TYR A 428 15.04 27.68 -22.97
C TYR A 428 13.88 28.45 -23.60
N GLY A 429 14.07 29.75 -23.81
CA GLY A 429 13.20 30.57 -24.65
C GLY A 429 13.89 30.80 -25.99
N ASP A 430 13.65 29.95 -26.97
CA ASP A 430 14.32 30.01 -28.27
C ASP A 430 13.74 31.10 -29.18
N ASP A 431 12.49 31.50 -28.96
CA ASP A 431 11.82 32.55 -29.71
C ASP A 431 11.79 33.92 -28.97
N ALA A 432 11.77 35.01 -29.75
CA ALA A 432 11.94 36.39 -29.25
C ALA A 432 10.89 36.86 -28.23
N ASP A 433 9.69 36.27 -28.24
CA ASP A 433 8.58 36.62 -27.34
C ASP A 433 8.47 35.65 -26.15
N GLU A 434 9.42 34.73 -25.99
CA GLU A 434 9.38 33.72 -24.95
C GLU A 434 10.06 34.18 -23.66
N PRO A 435 9.60 33.66 -22.50
CA PRO A 435 10.28 33.88 -21.24
C PRO A 435 11.73 33.42 -21.33
N CYS A 436 12.64 34.28 -20.86
CA CYS A 436 14.07 34.00 -20.77
C CYS A 436 14.82 33.90 -22.10
N HIS A 437 14.26 34.44 -23.18
CA HIS A 437 14.97 34.60 -24.44
C HIS A 437 16.15 35.58 -24.34
N ASP A 438 17.25 35.23 -25.01
CA ASP A 438 18.45 36.06 -25.22
C ASP A 438 18.95 35.89 -26.67
N ASP A 439 19.95 36.68 -27.08
CA ASP A 439 20.51 36.70 -28.44
C ASP A 439 21.15 35.35 -28.86
N LYS A 440 21.58 34.54 -27.89
CA LYS A 440 22.22 33.24 -28.11
C LYS A 440 21.48 32.16 -27.34
N PHE A 441 21.20 31.05 -28.02
CA PHE A 441 20.54 29.88 -27.41
C PHE A 441 21.15 29.45 -26.06
N ALA A 442 22.48 29.43 -25.93
CA ALA A 442 23.15 29.04 -24.69
C ALA A 442 22.81 29.94 -23.49
N ASP A 443 22.50 31.22 -23.75
CA ASP A 443 22.15 32.24 -22.77
C ASP A 443 20.61 32.35 -22.59
N SER A 444 19.82 31.89 -23.56
CA SER A 444 18.35 31.95 -23.59
C SER A 444 17.66 30.98 -22.63
N ARG A 445 18.10 30.87 -21.38
CA ARG A 445 17.54 29.92 -20.40
C ARG A 445 17.37 30.50 -19.01
N CYS A 446 16.42 29.95 -18.28
CA CYS A 446 16.26 30.19 -16.85
C CYS A 446 15.60 28.98 -16.17
N LEU A 447 15.62 28.95 -14.84
CA LEU A 447 14.83 27.98 -14.09
C LEU A 447 13.34 28.34 -14.21
N GLN A 448 12.54 27.48 -14.80
CA GLN A 448 11.08 27.59 -14.77
C GLN A 448 10.51 26.54 -13.82
N THR A 449 9.42 26.88 -13.12
CA THR A 449 8.70 25.89 -12.31
C THR A 449 7.91 24.97 -13.25
N TRP A 450 8.06 23.65 -13.10
CA TRP A 450 7.30 22.65 -13.87
C TRP A 450 6.16 22.04 -13.05
N ARG A 451 6.31 21.96 -11.73
CA ARG A 451 5.26 21.51 -10.80
C ARG A 451 5.17 22.41 -9.57
N TRP A 452 3.97 22.94 -9.33
CA TRP A 452 3.57 23.61 -8.11
C TRP A 452 2.73 22.65 -7.26
N ASN A 453 3.34 22.09 -6.22
CA ASN A 453 2.64 21.24 -5.26
C ASN A 453 1.81 22.09 -4.29
N LEU A 454 0.70 21.53 -3.77
CA LEU A 454 -0.05 22.16 -2.69
C LEU A 454 0.86 22.41 -1.49
N ASP A 455 0.87 23.62 -0.96
CA ASP A 455 1.79 23.98 0.13
C ASP A 455 1.18 24.76 1.27
N TYR A 456 0.14 25.55 1.02
CA TYR A 456 -0.52 26.31 2.07
C TYR A 456 -2.02 26.43 1.83
N VAL A 457 -2.80 26.30 2.89
CA VAL A 457 -4.26 26.34 2.88
C VAL A 457 -4.74 27.28 3.94
N VAL A 458 -5.68 28.15 3.59
CA VAL A 458 -6.35 29.09 4.50
C VAL A 458 -7.85 28.94 4.30
N ASP A 459 -8.56 28.50 5.33
CA ASP A 459 -10.02 28.43 5.29
C ASP A 459 -10.69 29.79 5.49
N ALA A 460 -12.00 29.87 5.24
CA ALA A 460 -12.76 31.11 5.36
C ALA A 460 -12.79 31.70 6.79
N HIS A 461 -12.39 30.93 7.81
CA HIS A 461 -12.32 31.35 9.20
C HIS A 461 -10.89 31.70 9.66
N GLY A 462 -9.93 31.69 8.74
CA GLY A 462 -8.53 32.03 9.00
C GLY A 462 -7.74 30.92 9.70
N ASN A 463 -8.20 29.68 9.65
CA ASN A 463 -7.40 28.54 10.10
C ASN A 463 -6.53 28.02 8.95
N THR A 464 -5.40 27.41 9.28
CA THR A 464 -4.38 27.10 8.29
C THR A 464 -3.81 25.69 8.37
N MET A 465 -3.32 25.23 7.22
CA MET A 465 -2.66 23.95 7.02
C MET A 465 -1.54 24.12 5.99
N THR A 466 -0.39 23.50 6.25
CA THR A 466 0.85 23.70 5.49
C THR A 466 1.50 22.37 5.16
N TYR A 467 1.91 22.20 3.90
CA TYR A 467 2.54 20.99 3.39
C TYR A 467 4.01 21.29 3.10
N TYR A 468 4.88 20.35 3.49
CA TYR A 468 6.32 20.48 3.34
C TYR A 468 6.88 19.31 2.56
N TRP A 469 7.69 19.60 1.56
CA TRP A 469 8.14 18.64 0.55
C TRP A 469 9.64 18.39 0.63
N GLY A 470 10.06 17.18 0.32
CA GLY A 470 11.46 16.81 0.10
C GLY A 470 11.70 16.86 -1.39
N VAL A 471 12.78 17.52 -1.80
CA VAL A 471 13.14 17.66 -3.21
C VAL A 471 14.22 16.65 -3.56
N GLU A 472 14.04 16.00 -4.70
CA GLU A 472 15.06 15.17 -5.32
C GLU A 472 15.65 15.92 -6.50
N THR A 473 16.95 16.20 -6.43
CA THR A 473 17.67 16.91 -7.49
C THR A 473 18.42 15.94 -8.41
N ASN A 474 18.77 16.43 -9.58
CA ASN A 474 19.68 15.78 -10.53
C ASN A 474 20.36 16.86 -11.39
N ARG A 475 21.35 16.45 -12.18
CA ARG A 475 22.01 17.30 -13.17
C ARG A 475 21.92 16.71 -14.56
N TYR A 476 22.05 17.55 -15.58
CA TYR A 476 22.20 17.11 -16.97
C TYR A 476 23.09 18.09 -17.75
N GLY A 477 23.71 17.61 -18.83
CA GLY A 477 24.59 18.34 -19.73
C GLY A 477 23.82 19.23 -20.70
N ALA A 478 23.39 20.38 -20.22
CA ALA A 478 22.63 21.34 -21.00
C ALA A 478 23.36 21.85 -22.25
N ASN A 479 22.60 22.14 -23.30
CA ASN A 479 23.11 22.60 -24.59
C ASN A 479 24.19 21.66 -25.17
N ARG A 480 24.07 20.34 -24.87
CA ARG A 480 25.00 19.28 -25.30
C ARG A 480 26.41 19.44 -24.71
N ASP A 481 26.45 19.35 -23.37
CA ASP A 481 27.65 19.32 -22.52
C ASP A 481 28.49 20.61 -22.44
N ASP A 482 27.87 21.79 -22.53
CA ASP A 482 28.56 23.07 -22.24
C ASP A 482 28.93 23.17 -20.75
N LYS A 483 27.92 23.13 -19.89
CA LYS A 483 28.07 22.99 -18.43
C LYS A 483 26.85 22.30 -17.86
N SER A 484 27.06 21.35 -16.95
CA SER A 484 25.95 20.68 -16.30
C SER A 484 25.10 21.66 -15.48
N VAL A 485 23.79 21.46 -15.52
CA VAL A 485 22.82 22.26 -14.77
C VAL A 485 22.00 21.40 -13.84
N GLN A 486 21.74 21.93 -12.66
CA GLN A 486 20.91 21.29 -11.65
C GLN A 486 19.43 21.60 -11.88
N TYR A 487 18.58 20.62 -11.60
CA TYR A 487 17.14 20.74 -11.60
C TYR A 487 16.51 19.85 -10.53
N ASP A 488 15.22 20.09 -10.26
CA ASP A 488 14.40 19.26 -9.38
C ASP A 488 13.74 18.17 -10.23
N ARG A 489 14.24 16.93 -10.12
CA ARG A 489 13.69 15.77 -10.86
C ARG A 489 12.39 15.24 -10.25
N GLY A 490 12.04 15.66 -9.04
CA GLY A 490 10.83 15.26 -8.35
C GLY A 490 10.95 15.48 -6.84
N GLY A 491 10.17 14.73 -6.08
CA GLY A 491 10.16 14.85 -4.63
C GLY A 491 9.03 14.08 -3.97
N TYR A 492 8.87 14.30 -2.66
CA TYR A 492 7.90 13.58 -1.82
C TYR A 492 7.39 14.46 -0.69
N LEU A 493 6.16 14.22 -0.24
CA LEU A 493 5.62 14.93 0.91
C LEU A 493 6.36 14.46 2.18
N LYS A 494 6.93 15.39 2.96
CA LYS A 494 7.60 15.09 4.25
C LYS A 494 6.61 15.11 5.41
N ARG A 495 5.80 16.17 5.45
CA ARG A 495 4.86 16.42 6.55
C ARG A 495 3.78 17.41 6.18
N ILE A 496 2.68 17.35 6.91
CA ILE A 496 1.60 18.32 6.91
C ILE A 496 1.43 18.83 8.33
N GLU A 497 1.38 20.14 8.52
CA GLU A 497 1.06 20.80 9.78
C GLU A 497 -0.30 21.48 9.65
N TYR A 498 -1.13 21.41 10.69
CA TYR A 498 -2.49 21.94 10.64
C TYR A 498 -3.05 22.23 12.03
N GLY A 499 -4.17 22.97 12.06
CA GLY A 499 -4.78 23.49 13.27
C GLY A 499 -4.18 24.81 13.74
N GLU A 500 -3.39 25.47 12.88
CA GLU A 500 -2.85 26.80 13.11
C GLU A 500 -3.84 27.91 12.66
N ARG A 501 -3.49 29.16 12.94
CA ARG A 501 -4.28 30.37 12.61
C ARG A 501 -3.43 31.33 11.80
N LEU A 502 -4.03 31.94 10.78
CA LEU A 502 -3.41 32.95 9.94
C LEU A 502 -2.91 34.12 10.79
N GLY A 503 -1.60 34.37 10.75
CA GLY A 503 -0.91 35.41 11.51
C GLY A 503 -0.21 34.90 12.77
N ASP A 504 -0.57 33.72 13.28
CA ASP A 504 -0.01 33.11 14.49
C ASP A 504 0.78 31.81 14.18
N GLU A 505 1.00 31.51 12.89
CA GLU A 505 1.78 30.35 12.49
C GLU A 505 3.25 30.51 12.89
N ARG A 506 3.88 29.43 13.37
CA ARG A 506 5.29 29.37 13.85
C ARG A 506 5.69 30.07 15.13
N GLU A 507 4.81 30.82 15.83
CA GLU A 507 5.17 31.24 17.20
C GLU A 507 5.25 30.04 18.17
N THR A 508 4.60 28.92 17.83
CA THR A 508 4.61 27.66 18.59
C THR A 508 4.62 26.44 17.64
N THR A 509 4.89 25.23 18.18
CA THR A 509 4.75 23.97 17.42
C THR A 509 3.30 23.77 16.96
N ALA A 510 3.09 23.40 15.69
CA ALA A 510 1.76 23.14 15.16
C ALA A 510 0.96 22.14 16.02
N PRO A 511 -0.33 22.39 16.30
CA PRO A 511 -1.12 21.52 17.18
C PRO A 511 -1.25 20.07 16.71
N ALA A 512 -1.29 19.86 15.39
CA ALA A 512 -1.33 18.54 14.79
C ALA A 512 -0.41 18.47 13.57
N ARG A 513 0.14 17.27 13.33
CA ARG A 513 0.96 16.98 12.16
C ARG A 513 0.77 15.55 11.66
N VAL A 514 0.91 15.39 10.34
CA VAL A 514 1.09 14.09 9.68
C VAL A 514 2.52 14.06 9.17
N VAL A 515 3.25 12.97 9.40
CA VAL A 515 4.64 12.79 8.94
C VAL A 515 4.72 11.58 8.04
N PHE A 516 5.43 11.72 6.92
CA PHE A 516 5.63 10.68 5.93
C PHE A 516 7.09 10.27 5.97
N SER A 517 7.33 9.01 6.31
CA SER A 517 8.67 8.42 6.28
C SER A 517 8.90 7.78 4.92
N VAL A 518 10.09 7.99 4.36
CA VAL A 518 10.46 7.40 3.07
C VAL A 518 11.73 6.54 3.20
N ALA A 519 11.85 5.57 2.31
CA ALA A 519 13.03 4.73 2.11
C ALA A 519 13.56 4.88 0.68
N GLU A 520 14.78 4.42 0.44
CA GLU A 520 15.23 4.13 -0.92
C GLU A 520 14.42 2.97 -1.53
N ARG A 521 14.30 2.96 -2.87
CA ARG A 521 13.64 1.88 -3.65
C ARG A 521 14.50 0.61 -3.80
N CYS A 522 15.50 0.48 -2.93
CA CYS A 522 16.49 -0.58 -2.89
C CYS A 522 15.91 -1.92 -2.37
N LYS A 523 16.48 -3.02 -2.84
CA LYS A 523 16.31 -4.39 -2.36
C LYS A 523 17.50 -4.75 -1.47
N GLY A 524 17.24 -5.04 -0.19
CA GLY A 524 18.24 -5.39 0.81
C GLY A 524 17.84 -4.89 2.19
N ASP A 525 18.71 -5.07 3.17
CA ASP A 525 18.55 -4.50 4.51
C ASP A 525 18.68 -2.97 4.46
N ASP A 526 17.99 -2.26 5.37
CA ASP A 526 18.00 -0.78 5.43
C ASP A 526 19.42 -0.20 5.46
N ALA A 527 20.37 -0.87 6.15
CA ALA A 527 21.77 -0.44 6.27
C ALA A 527 22.58 -0.56 4.96
N ASP A 528 22.08 -1.32 3.98
CA ASP A 528 22.68 -1.57 2.66
C ASP A 528 22.00 -0.75 1.54
N CYS A 529 21.02 0.06 1.94
CA CYS A 529 20.08 0.77 1.10
C CYS A 529 19.99 2.25 1.50
N GLU A 530 21.08 2.83 2.00
CA GLU A 530 21.15 4.26 2.27
C GLU A 530 21.31 5.06 0.97
N PRO A 531 20.98 6.37 0.95
CA PRO A 531 21.11 7.19 -0.25
C PRO A 531 22.52 7.18 -0.88
N GLY A 532 23.56 7.00 -0.06
CA GLY A 532 24.95 6.92 -0.50
C GLY A 532 25.37 5.55 -1.05
N ASP A 533 24.52 4.53 -0.96
CA ASP A 533 24.85 3.17 -1.39
C ASP A 533 24.49 2.89 -2.84
N LEU A 534 23.72 3.76 -3.49
CA LEU A 534 23.46 3.66 -4.93
C LEU A 534 24.72 4.07 -5.72
N LYS A 535 25.44 3.07 -6.22
CA LYS A 535 26.69 3.18 -7.00
C LYS A 535 26.64 2.17 -8.15
N GLU A 536 27.55 2.28 -9.11
CA GLU A 536 27.61 1.37 -10.27
C GLU A 536 27.59 -0.11 -9.87
N GLY A 537 28.42 -0.50 -8.89
CA GLY A 537 28.50 -1.89 -8.42
C GLY A 537 27.30 -2.39 -7.61
N THR A 538 26.45 -1.48 -7.12
CA THR A 538 25.30 -1.77 -6.26
C THR A 538 23.96 -1.39 -6.91
N ALA A 539 23.97 -0.81 -8.11
CA ALA A 539 22.79 -0.33 -8.82
C ALA A 539 21.74 -1.43 -9.05
N THR A 540 22.16 -2.69 -9.16
CA THR A 540 21.27 -3.85 -9.27
C THR A 540 20.34 -4.03 -8.07
N ARG A 541 20.66 -3.42 -6.93
CA ARG A 541 19.76 -3.36 -5.76
C ARG A 541 18.58 -2.39 -5.96
N TRP A 542 18.65 -1.42 -6.88
CA TRP A 542 17.54 -0.52 -7.23
C TRP A 542 16.98 -0.89 -8.62
N PRO A 543 16.14 -1.93 -8.72
CA PRO A 543 15.73 -2.50 -10.01
C PRO A 543 14.87 -1.56 -10.87
N ASP A 544 14.27 -0.54 -10.28
CA ASP A 544 13.35 0.41 -10.92
C ASP A 544 13.86 1.86 -10.89
N VAL A 545 15.13 2.07 -10.54
CA VAL A 545 15.80 3.38 -10.64
C VAL A 545 16.80 3.33 -11.79
N PRO A 546 16.70 4.24 -12.78
CA PRO A 546 17.68 4.34 -13.86
C PRO A 546 18.97 4.98 -13.33
N PHE A 547 19.87 4.17 -12.76
CA PHE A 547 21.13 4.65 -12.20
C PHE A 547 21.99 5.40 -13.24
N ASP A 548 21.97 4.94 -14.48
CA ASP A 548 22.65 5.55 -15.63
C ASP A 548 22.15 6.96 -15.96
N GLN A 549 20.97 7.35 -15.47
CA GLN A 549 20.38 8.68 -15.66
C GLN A 549 20.60 9.61 -14.46
N ILE A 550 21.43 9.21 -13.47
CA ILE A 550 21.83 10.05 -12.35
C ILE A 550 23.14 10.75 -12.70
N CYS A 551 23.16 12.08 -12.63
CA CYS A 551 24.38 12.87 -12.68
C CYS A 551 24.45 13.83 -11.49
N THR A 552 25.61 13.85 -10.84
CA THR A 552 25.89 14.72 -9.69
C THR A 552 27.08 15.64 -9.90
N ASP A 553 27.81 15.46 -11.01
CA ASP A 553 28.97 16.26 -11.39
C ASP A 553 28.53 17.65 -11.86
N ASP A 554 29.21 18.69 -11.41
CA ASP A 554 28.84 20.08 -11.63
C ASP A 554 29.48 20.74 -12.87
N GLU A 555 30.35 20.00 -13.55
CA GLU A 555 31.01 20.42 -14.78
C GLU A 555 30.39 19.71 -16.00
N SER A 556 30.16 18.39 -15.93
CA SER A 556 29.71 17.59 -17.08
C SER A 556 28.82 16.40 -16.71
N CYS A 557 27.86 16.04 -17.58
CA CYS A 557 27.05 14.83 -17.44
C CYS A 557 27.07 14.07 -18.77
N GLU A 558 28.11 13.24 -18.96
CA GLU A 558 28.30 12.51 -20.22
C GLU A 558 27.03 11.74 -20.62
N GLU A 559 26.62 11.90 -21.87
CA GLU A 559 25.47 11.22 -22.50
C GLU A 559 24.08 11.56 -21.90
N GLN A 560 24.00 12.48 -20.93
CA GLN A 560 22.75 12.97 -20.34
C GLN A 560 22.46 14.40 -20.76
N TRP A 561 21.89 14.60 -21.95
CA TRP A 561 21.65 15.94 -22.52
C TRP A 561 20.25 16.51 -22.28
N SER A 562 19.40 15.80 -21.52
CA SER A 562 18.05 16.24 -21.18
C SER A 562 17.71 15.90 -19.73
N PRO A 563 16.78 16.65 -19.10
CA PRO A 563 16.33 16.33 -17.76
C PRO A 563 15.51 15.04 -17.75
N THR A 564 15.83 14.16 -16.81
CA THR A 564 15.09 12.92 -16.53
C THR A 564 14.34 13.02 -15.20
N PHE A 565 13.11 12.51 -15.17
CA PHE A 565 12.22 12.62 -14.02
C PHE A 565 11.86 11.24 -13.48
N PHE A 566 12.35 10.97 -12.27
CA PHE A 566 12.13 9.74 -11.53
C PHE A 566 12.37 10.00 -10.05
N THR A 567 11.87 9.13 -9.18
CA THR A 567 12.10 9.14 -7.74
C THR A 567 12.99 7.98 -7.32
N ARG A 568 13.82 8.18 -6.30
CA ARG A 568 14.54 7.11 -5.60
C ARG A 568 13.82 6.70 -4.33
N LYS A 569 12.70 7.35 -4.02
CA LYS A 569 11.99 7.21 -2.77
C LYS A 569 10.75 6.34 -2.93
N ARG A 570 10.44 5.64 -1.85
CA ARG A 570 9.15 4.99 -1.59
C ARG A 570 8.71 5.34 -0.18
N LEU A 571 7.40 5.37 0.05
CA LEU A 571 6.83 5.48 1.38
C LEU A 571 7.21 4.23 2.20
N LYS A 572 7.61 4.42 3.46
CA LYS A 572 7.92 3.33 4.40
C LYS A 572 6.64 2.67 4.92
#